data_AF-A0A2N2WCD1-F1
#
_entry.id   AF-A0A2N2WCD1-F1
#
_cell.length_a   1.000
_cell.length_b   1.000
_cell.length_c   1.000
_cell.angle_alpha   90.00
_cell.angle_beta   90.00
_cell.angle_gamma   90.00
#
_symmetry.space_group_name_H-M   'P 1'
#
loop_
_entity.id
_entity.type
_entity.pdbx_description
1 polymer ?
#
loop_
_entity_poly.entity_id
_entity_poly.type
_entity_poly.pdbx_seq_one_letter_code
_entity_poly.pdbx_strand_id
1 'polypeptide(L)'
;MHKRIKIFPLLLIPLTLILSCRKHYDPFHGKPKWIREYFEKLQSGNYPDIYAISWWNEDFDRTYLTINSSKRSLKSYREGVSDERYISESYFLNHKLQPVAGKVYHGAFPGFGGTEDEVSQNSIENFEVLSQKRIAWSYFSNNWYDSLIFPKNSVDIIGQYGCTPFIRIMFRSDFETVPDPYLKLQNIIDGMYDLQLKEWANCARDCGYDLLAEFGTEVNGNWFSWNGQFNGGGTTNGYGDPTYPDGPERFRDAYRHIIDICNQCNAVNITWFFHFDVSGEPEEDWNDAVYYYPGDSYIDWIGVSTYGPQQRGDDYISPNELLQNAYLKMQQISVSKPYAILEFGITEL
;
A
#
# COMPACT_ATOMS: atom_id res chain seq x y z
N MET A 1 70.58 -18.10 -18.07
CA MET A 1 70.49 -19.58 -18.08
C MET A 1 69.31 -20.04 -17.23
N HIS A 2 68.34 -20.71 -17.86
CA HIS A 2 67.37 -21.65 -17.28
C HIS A 2 66.45 -21.17 -16.12
N LYS A 3 65.28 -20.61 -16.47
CA LYS A 3 64.11 -20.53 -15.58
C LYS A 3 63.48 -21.93 -15.45
N ARG A 4 63.49 -22.50 -14.24
CA ARG A 4 62.78 -23.75 -13.90
C ARG A 4 61.30 -23.48 -13.65
N ILE A 5 60.46 -24.24 -14.35
CA ILE A 5 59.02 -24.37 -14.14
C ILE A 5 58.80 -25.21 -12.87
N LYS A 6 58.01 -24.73 -11.90
CA LYS A 6 57.53 -25.53 -10.77
C LYS A 6 56.08 -25.94 -11.02
N ILE A 7 55.88 -27.25 -11.14
CA ILE A 7 54.58 -27.94 -11.16
C ILE A 7 54.13 -28.07 -9.70
N PHE A 8 52.91 -27.63 -9.39
CA PHE A 8 52.25 -27.90 -8.10
C PHE A 8 51.37 -29.15 -8.22
N PRO A 9 51.39 -30.07 -7.25
CA PRO A 9 50.56 -31.26 -7.28
C PRO A 9 49.13 -30.94 -6.83
N LEU A 10 48.16 -31.55 -7.53
CA LEU A 10 46.74 -31.57 -7.19
C LEU A 10 46.56 -32.26 -5.82
N LEU A 11 46.06 -31.53 -4.82
CA LEU A 11 45.62 -32.11 -3.55
C LEU A 11 44.12 -32.39 -3.65
N LEU A 12 43.74 -33.68 -3.68
CA LEU A 12 42.37 -34.12 -3.45
C LEU A 12 41.97 -33.82 -2.01
N ILE A 13 40.98 -32.93 -1.82
CA ILE A 13 40.33 -32.70 -0.53
C ILE A 13 39.11 -33.63 -0.46
N PRO A 14 38.91 -34.38 0.64
CA PRO A 14 37.78 -35.29 0.76
C PRO A 14 36.48 -34.51 0.88
N LEU A 15 35.50 -34.91 0.08
CA LEU A 15 34.13 -34.41 0.08
C LEU A 15 33.47 -34.77 1.42
N THR A 16 33.54 -33.87 2.40
CA THR A 16 32.69 -33.95 3.59
C THR A 16 31.26 -33.74 3.13
N LEU A 17 30.40 -34.75 3.35
CA LEU A 17 28.95 -34.61 3.23
C LEU A 17 28.51 -33.48 4.17
N ILE A 18 28.36 -32.28 3.63
CA ILE A 18 27.49 -31.27 4.23
C ILE A 18 26.10 -31.84 4.02
N LEU A 19 25.54 -32.41 5.09
CA LEU A 19 24.10 -32.58 5.23
C LEU A 19 23.49 -31.21 5.00
N SER A 20 23.01 -30.99 3.77
CA SER A 20 22.07 -29.94 3.46
C SER A 20 20.99 -30.01 4.52
N CYS A 21 20.94 -28.97 5.35
CA CYS A 21 19.76 -28.69 6.14
C CYS A 21 18.66 -28.47 5.10
N ARG A 22 17.91 -29.53 4.77
CA ARG A 22 16.66 -29.40 4.02
C ARG A 22 15.78 -28.52 4.89
N LYS A 23 15.72 -27.22 4.59
CA LYS A 23 14.65 -26.35 5.10
C LYS A 23 13.35 -27.07 4.77
N HIS A 24 12.70 -27.60 5.80
CA HIS A 24 11.47 -28.37 5.67
C HIS A 24 10.46 -27.50 4.93
N TYR A 25 9.93 -28.02 3.82
CA TYR A 25 8.68 -27.53 3.26
C TYR A 25 7.66 -27.66 4.38
N ASP A 26 7.07 -26.55 4.82
CA ASP A 26 5.98 -26.59 5.78
C ASP A 26 4.66 -26.71 5.00
N PRO A 27 4.09 -27.92 4.88
CA PRO A 27 2.85 -28.12 4.16
C PRO A 27 1.65 -27.42 4.82
N PHE A 28 1.81 -26.85 6.02
CA PHE A 28 0.74 -26.23 6.78
C PHE A 28 0.61 -24.71 6.58
N HIS A 29 1.52 -24.04 5.87
CA HIS A 29 1.51 -22.56 5.77
C HIS A 29 1.53 -21.99 4.34
N GLY A 30 1.36 -22.81 3.29
CA GLY A 30 1.44 -22.32 1.91
C GLY A 30 0.39 -21.27 1.53
N LYS A 31 0.75 -20.38 0.58
CA LYS A 31 -0.10 -19.30 0.04
C LYS A 31 -1.57 -19.67 -0.23
N PRO A 32 -1.91 -20.81 -0.85
CA PRO A 32 -3.32 -21.16 -1.08
C PRO A 32 -4.13 -21.32 0.21
N LYS A 33 -3.51 -21.84 1.28
CA LYS A 33 -4.17 -21.98 2.58
C LYS A 33 -4.33 -20.60 3.24
N TRP A 34 -3.28 -19.79 3.23
CA TRP A 34 -3.32 -18.44 3.77
C TRP A 34 -4.42 -17.60 3.10
N ILE A 35 -4.52 -17.62 1.76
CA ILE A 35 -5.58 -16.92 1.01
C ILE A 35 -6.98 -17.37 1.48
N ARG A 36 -7.22 -18.69 1.57
CA ARG A 36 -8.53 -19.20 2.03
C ARG A 36 -8.85 -18.73 3.44
N GLU A 37 -7.90 -18.86 4.37
CA GLU A 37 -8.08 -18.43 5.75
C GLU A 37 -8.32 -16.92 5.84
N TYR A 38 -7.65 -16.11 5.03
CA TYR A 38 -7.85 -14.67 4.97
C TYR A 38 -9.27 -14.30 4.54
N PHE A 39 -9.77 -14.89 3.46
CA PHE A 39 -11.15 -14.69 3.01
C PHE A 39 -12.18 -15.23 4.02
N GLU A 40 -11.97 -16.41 4.60
CA GLU A 40 -12.83 -16.98 5.67
C GLU A 40 -12.95 -16.02 6.86
N LYS A 41 -11.84 -15.35 7.24
CA LYS A 41 -11.82 -14.39 8.35
C LYS A 41 -12.54 -13.09 8.02
N LEU A 42 -12.33 -12.52 6.83
CA LEU A 42 -13.12 -11.37 6.35
C LEU A 42 -14.61 -11.70 6.30
N GLN A 43 -14.96 -12.94 5.95
CA GLN A 43 -16.34 -13.37 5.79
C GLN A 43 -17.06 -13.69 7.12
N SER A 44 -16.31 -13.83 8.21
CA SER A 44 -16.80 -14.26 9.53
C SER A 44 -17.83 -13.31 10.18
N GLY A 45 -17.88 -12.05 9.75
CA GLY A 45 -18.71 -11.01 10.36
C GLY A 45 -18.07 -10.31 11.57
N ASN A 46 -16.83 -10.67 11.92
CA ASN A 46 -16.10 -10.05 13.05
C ASN A 46 -15.58 -8.64 12.75
N TYR A 47 -15.55 -8.23 11.48
CA TYR A 47 -14.99 -6.95 11.02
C TYR A 47 -16.04 -6.15 10.22
N PRO A 48 -17.17 -5.77 10.84
CA PRO A 48 -18.31 -5.17 10.13
C PRO A 48 -18.00 -3.85 9.44
N ASP A 49 -16.98 -3.13 9.90
CA ASP A 49 -16.60 -1.81 9.37
C ASP A 49 -15.54 -1.86 8.26
N ILE A 50 -15.10 -3.06 7.85
CA ILE A 50 -14.24 -3.24 6.67
C ILE A 50 -15.11 -3.31 5.42
N TYR A 51 -15.02 -2.28 4.60
CA TYR A 51 -15.84 -2.11 3.38
C TYR A 51 -15.02 -2.22 2.09
N ALA A 52 -13.71 -2.48 2.16
CA ALA A 52 -12.92 -2.73 0.97
C ALA A 52 -11.70 -3.61 1.24
N ILE A 53 -11.28 -4.32 0.18
CA ILE A 53 -10.02 -5.05 0.13
C ILE A 53 -9.34 -4.79 -1.20
N SER A 54 -8.01 -4.80 -1.23
CA SER A 54 -7.25 -4.69 -2.46
C SER A 54 -6.02 -5.58 -2.45
N TRP A 55 -6.01 -6.56 -3.36
CA TRP A 55 -4.88 -7.47 -3.50
C TRP A 55 -3.73 -6.75 -4.20
N TRP A 56 -2.52 -6.91 -3.67
CA TRP A 56 -1.31 -6.39 -4.31
C TRP A 56 -0.73 -7.44 -5.28
N ASN A 57 -1.03 -7.32 -6.57
CA ASN A 57 -0.65 -8.31 -7.59
C ASN A 57 0.65 -7.91 -8.30
N GLU A 58 1.80 -8.25 -7.74
CA GLU A 58 3.11 -7.96 -8.34
C GLU A 58 4.08 -9.16 -8.30
N ASP A 59 5.15 -9.08 -9.10
CA ASP A 59 6.28 -10.03 -9.08
C ASP A 59 7.61 -9.39 -9.54
N PHE A 60 7.84 -8.11 -9.25
CA PHE A 60 9.02 -7.35 -9.68
C PHE A 60 10.33 -8.01 -9.19
N ASP A 61 10.34 -8.44 -7.92
CA ASP A 61 11.54 -8.99 -7.25
C ASP A 61 11.44 -10.49 -6.95
N ARG A 62 10.61 -11.22 -7.72
CA ARG A 62 10.29 -12.64 -7.44
C ARG A 62 9.68 -12.83 -6.05
N THR A 63 8.90 -11.86 -5.61
CA THR A 63 8.10 -11.91 -4.39
C THR A 63 6.96 -12.92 -4.53
N TYR A 64 6.62 -13.32 -5.75
CA TYR A 64 5.51 -14.23 -6.04
C TYR A 64 4.18 -13.77 -5.42
N LEU A 65 3.93 -12.46 -5.34
CA LEU A 65 2.67 -11.93 -4.81
C LEU A 65 1.50 -12.10 -5.78
N THR A 66 1.76 -12.30 -7.07
CA THR A 66 0.70 -12.57 -8.07
C THR A 66 -0.27 -13.68 -7.66
N ILE A 67 -1.57 -13.48 -7.93
CA ILE A 67 -2.62 -14.47 -7.61
C ILE A 67 -2.42 -15.79 -8.38
N ASN A 68 -1.72 -15.77 -9.51
CA ASN A 68 -1.44 -16.92 -10.36
C ASN A 68 -0.02 -17.51 -10.18
N SER A 69 0.69 -17.18 -9.09
CA SER A 69 1.97 -17.79 -8.71
C SER A 69 1.91 -19.32 -8.68
N SER A 70 0.75 -19.90 -8.36
CA SER A 70 0.44 -21.32 -8.57
C SER A 70 -1.03 -21.54 -8.95
N LYS A 71 -1.32 -22.69 -9.57
CA LYS A 71 -2.72 -23.11 -9.86
C LYS A 71 -3.60 -23.18 -8.60
N ARG A 72 -2.99 -23.49 -7.44
CA ARG A 72 -3.70 -23.59 -6.17
C ARG A 72 -3.99 -22.20 -5.60
N SER A 73 -3.02 -21.29 -5.66
CA SER A 73 -3.16 -19.90 -5.20
C SER A 73 -4.26 -19.18 -6.00
N LEU A 74 -4.27 -19.35 -7.33
CA LEU A 74 -5.29 -18.79 -8.21
C LEU A 74 -6.69 -19.32 -7.88
N LYS A 75 -6.79 -20.64 -7.65
CA LYS A 75 -8.06 -21.27 -7.27
C LYS A 75 -8.58 -20.71 -5.95
N SER A 76 -7.72 -20.62 -4.94
CA SER A 76 -8.10 -20.11 -3.61
C SER A 76 -8.52 -18.63 -3.66
N TYR A 77 -7.85 -17.81 -4.46
CA TYR A 77 -8.24 -16.42 -4.65
C TYR A 77 -9.62 -16.31 -5.31
N ARG A 78 -9.83 -17.02 -6.43
CA ARG A 78 -11.13 -17.09 -7.14
C ARG A 78 -12.28 -17.52 -6.21
N GLU A 79 -12.07 -18.58 -5.44
CA GLU A 79 -13.07 -19.07 -4.47
C GLU A 79 -13.40 -17.99 -3.44
N GLY A 80 -12.39 -17.31 -2.89
CA GLY A 80 -12.55 -16.24 -1.91
C GLY A 80 -13.34 -15.04 -2.44
N VAL A 81 -12.92 -14.48 -3.58
CA VAL A 81 -13.57 -13.29 -4.16
C VAL A 81 -14.92 -13.60 -4.81
N SER A 82 -15.26 -14.86 -5.09
CA SER A 82 -16.52 -15.22 -5.76
C SER A 82 -17.78 -14.87 -4.95
N ASP A 83 -17.67 -14.72 -3.63
CA ASP A 83 -18.78 -14.32 -2.75
C ASP A 83 -19.42 -12.99 -3.21
N GLU A 84 -20.75 -12.94 -3.24
CA GLU A 84 -21.56 -11.80 -3.68
C GLU A 84 -21.40 -10.55 -2.80
N ARG A 85 -20.79 -10.67 -1.62
CA ARG A 85 -20.41 -9.54 -0.78
C ARG A 85 -19.34 -8.68 -1.45
N TYR A 86 -18.46 -9.27 -2.24
CA TYR A 86 -17.42 -8.52 -2.96
C TYR A 86 -18.03 -7.90 -4.20
N ILE A 87 -18.07 -6.57 -4.25
CA ILE A 87 -18.68 -5.80 -5.34
C ILE A 87 -17.61 -5.11 -6.18
N SER A 88 -17.92 -4.93 -7.46
CA SER A 88 -17.00 -4.43 -8.49
C SER A 88 -17.36 -3.03 -8.99
N GLU A 89 -18.38 -2.40 -8.41
CA GLU A 89 -18.80 -1.05 -8.77
C GLU A 89 -18.75 -0.18 -7.52
N SER A 90 -17.98 0.90 -7.58
CA SER A 90 -17.90 1.90 -6.52
C SER A 90 -19.20 2.69 -6.43
N TYR A 91 -19.73 2.88 -5.22
CA TYR A 91 -20.90 3.73 -4.99
C TYR A 91 -20.48 5.09 -4.44
N PHE A 92 -20.78 6.14 -5.20
CA PHE A 92 -20.48 7.53 -4.84
C PHE A 92 -21.76 8.29 -4.51
N LEU A 93 -21.70 9.09 -3.45
CA LEU A 93 -22.72 10.08 -3.09
C LEU A 93 -22.04 11.44 -2.97
N ASN A 94 -22.50 12.43 -3.74
CA ASN A 94 -21.87 13.75 -3.83
C ASN A 94 -20.35 13.68 -4.07
N HIS A 95 -19.94 12.80 -4.99
CA HIS A 95 -18.54 12.53 -5.35
C HIS A 95 -17.66 11.90 -4.27
N LYS A 96 -18.24 11.42 -3.16
CA LYS A 96 -17.51 10.72 -2.09
C LYS A 96 -17.89 9.24 -2.06
N LEU A 97 -16.88 8.37 -2.03
CA LEU A 97 -17.07 6.93 -1.93
C LEU A 97 -17.79 6.61 -0.62
N GLN A 98 -18.90 5.88 -0.72
CA GLN A 98 -19.69 5.48 0.44
C GLN A 98 -19.50 4.01 0.77
N PRO A 99 -19.48 3.62 2.06
CA PRO A 99 -19.60 2.22 2.43
C PRO A 99 -20.98 1.70 2.04
N VAL A 100 -21.05 0.44 1.60
CA VAL A 100 -22.31 -0.25 1.28
C VAL A 100 -22.51 -1.36 2.30
N ALA A 101 -23.60 -1.27 3.07
CA ALA A 101 -23.87 -2.21 4.15
C ALA A 101 -23.84 -3.67 3.68
N GLY A 102 -23.02 -4.50 4.34
CA GLY A 102 -22.86 -5.91 4.03
C GLY A 102 -22.08 -6.21 2.74
N LYS A 103 -21.53 -5.19 2.07
CA LYS A 103 -20.71 -5.33 0.87
C LYS A 103 -19.28 -4.84 1.12
N VAL A 104 -18.35 -5.34 0.31
CA VAL A 104 -16.93 -5.04 0.35
C VAL A 104 -16.48 -4.73 -1.08
N TYR A 105 -15.90 -3.56 -1.32
CA TYR A 105 -15.29 -3.25 -2.62
C TYR A 105 -14.10 -4.17 -2.88
N HIS A 106 -14.07 -4.79 -4.06
CA HIS A 106 -12.95 -5.59 -4.53
C HIS A 106 -12.05 -4.72 -5.39
N GLY A 107 -10.97 -4.20 -4.82
CA GLY A 107 -9.92 -3.48 -5.54
C GLY A 107 -8.69 -4.35 -5.83
N ALA A 108 -7.75 -3.80 -6.58
CA ALA A 108 -6.41 -4.37 -6.72
C ALA A 108 -5.37 -3.34 -7.18
N PHE A 109 -4.11 -3.60 -6.86
CA PHE A 109 -3.01 -3.24 -7.76
C PHE A 109 -2.86 -4.37 -8.79
N PRO A 110 -3.18 -4.16 -10.08
CA PRO A 110 -3.32 -5.26 -11.05
C PRO A 110 -2.00 -5.63 -11.73
N GLY A 111 -0.85 -5.24 -11.17
CA GLY A 111 0.46 -5.46 -11.80
C GLY A 111 0.76 -4.48 -12.92
N PHE A 112 0.68 -3.18 -12.63
CA PHE A 112 1.20 -2.16 -13.54
C PHE A 112 2.73 -2.25 -13.63
N GLY A 113 3.31 -1.74 -14.72
CA GLY A 113 4.75 -1.82 -14.97
C GLY A 113 5.56 -0.72 -14.28
N GLY A 114 6.86 -0.71 -14.58
CA GLY A 114 7.79 0.32 -14.13
C GLY A 114 7.84 0.44 -12.61
N THR A 115 7.56 1.64 -12.12
CA THR A 115 7.56 1.97 -10.69
C THR A 115 6.15 2.11 -10.14
N GLU A 116 5.28 1.18 -10.58
CA GLU A 116 3.84 1.11 -10.29
C GLU A 116 3.02 2.21 -10.99
N ASP A 117 3.62 2.94 -11.93
CA ASP A 117 3.09 4.11 -12.62
C ASP A 117 2.89 3.92 -14.13
N GLU A 118 3.33 2.79 -14.70
CA GLU A 118 3.02 2.40 -16.08
C GLU A 118 1.63 1.75 -16.18
N VAL A 119 0.60 2.58 -15.99
CA VAL A 119 -0.81 2.16 -16.01
C VAL A 119 -1.22 1.71 -17.40
N SER A 120 -1.84 0.52 -17.50
CA SER A 120 -2.35 -0.03 -18.76
C SER A 120 -3.68 -0.74 -18.58
N GLN A 121 -4.59 -0.56 -19.55
CA GLN A 121 -5.86 -1.28 -19.58
C GLN A 121 -5.65 -2.81 -19.58
N ASN A 122 -4.62 -3.29 -20.28
CA ASN A 122 -4.31 -4.71 -20.38
C ASN A 122 -3.94 -5.33 -19.02
N SER A 123 -3.25 -4.61 -18.12
CA SER A 123 -2.98 -5.12 -16.77
C SER A 123 -4.27 -5.33 -15.98
N ILE A 124 -5.22 -4.37 -16.07
CA ILE A 124 -6.53 -4.47 -15.43
C ILE A 124 -7.30 -5.68 -15.99
N GLU A 125 -7.42 -5.77 -17.32
CA GLU A 125 -8.11 -6.88 -18.00
C GLU A 125 -7.53 -8.24 -17.63
N ASN A 126 -6.20 -8.37 -17.61
CA ASN A 126 -5.53 -9.61 -17.26
C ASN A 126 -5.81 -10.02 -15.81
N PHE A 127 -5.79 -9.06 -14.88
CA PHE A 127 -6.15 -9.32 -13.50
C PHE A 127 -7.61 -9.79 -13.38
N GLU A 128 -8.57 -9.12 -14.04
CA GLU A 128 -9.98 -9.50 -14.01
C GLU A 128 -10.24 -10.88 -14.65
N VAL A 129 -9.53 -11.22 -15.73
CA VAL A 129 -9.57 -12.56 -16.35
C VAL A 129 -9.01 -13.63 -15.40
N LEU A 130 -7.92 -13.33 -14.70
CA LEU A 130 -7.32 -14.23 -13.72
C LEU A 130 -8.24 -14.39 -12.51
N SER A 131 -8.75 -13.32 -11.91
CA SER A 131 -9.63 -13.37 -10.74
C SER A 131 -11.03 -13.90 -11.06
N GLN A 132 -11.45 -13.88 -12.33
CA GLN A 132 -12.83 -14.11 -12.78
C GLN A 132 -13.83 -13.14 -12.13
N LYS A 133 -13.35 -11.96 -11.73
CA LYS A 133 -14.17 -10.95 -11.08
C LYS A 133 -13.62 -9.55 -11.35
N ARG A 134 -14.51 -8.63 -11.72
CA ARG A 134 -14.13 -7.24 -11.96
C ARG A 134 -13.65 -6.54 -10.69
N ILE A 135 -12.82 -5.51 -10.82
CA ILE A 135 -12.37 -4.67 -9.70
C ILE A 135 -13.10 -3.33 -9.67
N ALA A 136 -13.48 -2.88 -8.47
CA ALA A 136 -14.12 -1.58 -8.24
C ALA A 136 -13.15 -0.42 -8.47
N TRP A 137 -11.88 -0.60 -8.09
CA TRP A 137 -10.83 0.38 -8.29
C TRP A 137 -9.49 -0.27 -8.60
N SER A 138 -8.60 0.53 -9.17
CA SER A 138 -7.23 0.15 -9.50
C SER A 138 -6.23 1.12 -8.89
N TYR A 139 -5.28 0.57 -8.14
CA TYR A 139 -4.16 1.29 -7.53
C TYR A 139 -3.04 1.58 -8.51
N PHE A 140 -2.46 2.77 -8.42
CA PHE A 140 -1.20 3.09 -9.08
C PHE A 140 -0.45 4.20 -8.35
N SER A 141 0.85 4.27 -8.57
CA SER A 141 1.70 5.29 -7.97
C SER A 141 1.76 6.54 -8.83
N ASN A 142 1.65 7.70 -8.19
CA ASN A 142 2.01 9.00 -8.76
C ASN A 142 3.29 9.46 -8.07
N ASN A 143 4.41 9.01 -8.62
CA ASN A 143 5.75 9.41 -8.19
C ASN A 143 6.00 10.87 -8.54
N TRP A 144 6.31 11.70 -7.54
CA TRP A 144 6.57 13.12 -7.79
C TRP A 144 7.92 13.33 -8.46
N TYR A 145 8.98 12.62 -8.05
CA TYR A 145 10.35 12.84 -8.54
C TYR A 145 10.71 14.34 -8.52
N ASP A 146 10.80 14.97 -9.70
CA ASP A 146 11.03 16.39 -9.92
C ASP A 146 9.78 17.17 -10.39
N SER A 147 8.64 16.52 -10.58
CA SER A 147 7.41 17.11 -11.10
C SER A 147 6.14 16.61 -10.40
N LEU A 148 5.56 17.46 -9.54
CA LEU A 148 4.24 17.28 -8.93
C LEU A 148 3.13 17.51 -9.98
N ILE A 149 2.90 16.50 -10.83
CA ILE A 149 1.93 16.57 -11.94
C ILE A 149 0.81 15.56 -11.72
N PHE A 150 -0.42 16.00 -11.97
CA PHE A 150 -1.59 15.13 -11.92
C PHE A 150 -1.49 14.04 -13.01
N PRO A 151 -1.66 12.75 -12.66
CA PRO A 151 -1.44 11.64 -13.57
C PRO A 151 -2.63 11.40 -14.52
N LYS A 152 -2.95 12.41 -15.35
CA LYS A 152 -4.16 12.44 -16.19
C LYS A 152 -4.31 11.21 -17.08
N ASN A 153 -3.21 10.77 -17.72
CA ASN A 153 -3.23 9.61 -18.59
C ASN A 153 -3.61 8.32 -17.84
N SER A 154 -3.01 8.09 -16.66
CA SER A 154 -3.31 6.94 -15.82
C SER A 154 -4.77 6.96 -15.34
N VAL A 155 -5.24 8.14 -14.90
CA VAL A 155 -6.64 8.36 -14.50
C VAL A 155 -7.60 8.10 -15.65
N ASP A 156 -7.30 8.57 -16.86
CA ASP A 156 -8.12 8.34 -18.04
C ASP A 156 -8.18 6.86 -18.44
N ILE A 157 -7.06 6.15 -18.41
CA ILE A 157 -7.02 4.72 -18.73
C ILE A 157 -7.92 3.93 -17.78
N ILE A 158 -7.80 4.17 -16.46
CA ILE A 158 -8.58 3.44 -15.45
C ILE A 158 -10.07 3.84 -15.54
N GLY A 159 -10.35 5.14 -15.64
CA GLY A 159 -11.70 5.68 -15.70
C GLY A 159 -12.46 5.26 -16.97
N GLN A 160 -11.82 5.29 -18.15
CA GLN A 160 -12.44 4.85 -19.40
C GLN A 160 -12.72 3.35 -19.43
N TYR A 161 -11.91 2.55 -18.74
CA TYR A 161 -12.17 1.12 -18.55
C TYR A 161 -13.39 0.85 -17.63
N GLY A 162 -13.78 1.84 -16.84
CA GLY A 162 -14.91 1.76 -15.90
C GLY A 162 -14.53 1.33 -14.49
N CYS A 163 -13.25 1.38 -14.13
CA CYS A 163 -12.79 1.26 -12.75
C CYS A 163 -12.63 2.65 -12.13
N THR A 164 -12.65 2.73 -10.80
CA THR A 164 -12.29 3.97 -10.10
C THR A 164 -10.77 4.11 -10.01
N PRO A 165 -10.17 5.25 -10.40
CA PRO A 165 -8.74 5.50 -10.20
C PRO A 165 -8.40 5.69 -8.72
N PHE A 166 -7.44 4.93 -8.19
CA PHE A 166 -6.86 5.14 -6.87
C PHE A 166 -5.40 5.60 -7.01
N ILE A 167 -5.18 6.88 -6.69
CA ILE A 167 -3.89 7.55 -6.78
C ILE A 167 -3.12 7.45 -5.46
N ARG A 168 -1.96 6.78 -5.47
CA ARG A 168 -0.98 6.88 -4.37
C ARG A 168 -0.07 8.06 -4.65
N ILE A 169 -0.18 9.12 -3.86
CA ILE A 169 0.66 10.31 -3.98
C ILE A 169 2.00 10.02 -3.29
N MET A 170 2.99 9.62 -4.09
CA MET A 170 4.30 9.15 -3.62
C MET A 170 5.29 10.33 -3.56
N PHE A 171 5.41 10.94 -2.39
CA PHE A 171 6.24 12.12 -2.11
C PHE A 171 7.74 11.80 -2.00
N ARG A 172 8.34 11.34 -3.09
CA ARG A 172 9.75 10.97 -3.16
C ARG A 172 10.45 11.55 -4.37
N SER A 173 11.71 11.94 -4.21
CA SER A 173 12.60 12.35 -5.31
C SER A 173 13.36 11.17 -5.93
N ASP A 174 13.59 10.11 -5.15
CA ASP A 174 14.23 8.86 -5.57
C ASP A 174 13.65 7.64 -4.81
N PHE A 175 14.25 6.47 -4.95
CA PHE A 175 13.81 5.20 -4.32
C PHE A 175 14.64 4.83 -3.08
N GLU A 176 15.53 5.71 -2.63
CA GLU A 176 16.43 5.37 -1.54
C GLU A 176 15.67 5.37 -0.21
N THR A 177 16.02 4.43 0.66
CA THR A 177 15.42 4.26 2.00
C THR A 177 16.12 5.16 3.02
N VAL A 178 16.24 6.43 2.67
CA VAL A 178 16.91 7.48 3.47
C VAL A 178 16.03 8.74 3.54
N PRO A 179 16.35 9.73 4.40
CA PRO A 179 15.69 11.03 4.32
C PRO A 179 15.79 11.61 2.91
N ASP A 180 14.66 12.07 2.37
CA ASP A 180 14.64 12.63 1.02
C ASP A 180 15.55 13.87 0.93
N PRO A 181 16.48 13.93 -0.03
CA PRO A 181 17.38 15.07 -0.17
C PRO A 181 16.67 16.37 -0.58
N TYR A 182 15.51 16.29 -1.22
CA TYR A 182 14.82 17.43 -1.83
C TYR A 182 13.38 17.63 -1.35
N LEU A 183 12.59 16.56 -1.31
CA LEU A 183 11.17 16.56 -0.96
C LEU A 183 10.99 16.34 0.54
N LYS A 184 10.99 17.43 1.31
CA LYS A 184 10.79 17.39 2.77
C LYS A 184 9.36 17.73 3.15
N LEU A 185 8.78 17.07 4.15
CA LEU A 185 7.42 17.38 4.63
C LEU A 185 7.29 18.85 5.05
N GLN A 186 8.33 19.42 5.66
CA GLN A 186 8.36 20.85 6.02
C GLN A 186 8.19 21.75 4.79
N ASN A 187 8.71 21.37 3.62
CA ASN A 187 8.56 22.19 2.41
C ASN A 187 7.11 22.21 1.92
N ILE A 188 6.34 21.12 2.14
CA ILE A 188 4.89 21.12 1.90
C ILE A 188 4.22 22.09 2.88
N ILE A 189 4.50 21.95 4.18
CA ILE A 189 3.91 22.78 5.25
C ILE A 189 4.21 24.27 5.04
N ASP A 190 5.43 24.61 4.62
CA ASP A 190 5.85 26.00 4.34
C ASP A 190 5.28 26.56 3.03
N GLY A 191 4.53 25.75 2.29
CA GLY A 191 3.85 26.12 1.07
C GLY A 191 4.74 26.21 -0.17
N MET A 192 5.93 25.60 -0.15
CA MET A 192 6.87 25.65 -1.29
C MET A 192 6.31 24.97 -2.55
N TYR A 193 5.36 24.05 -2.39
CA TYR A 193 4.71 23.33 -3.48
C TYR A 193 3.26 23.76 -3.74
N ASP A 194 2.80 24.87 -3.15
CA ASP A 194 1.39 25.30 -3.24
C ASP A 194 0.93 25.53 -4.67
N LEU A 195 1.78 26.08 -5.52
CA LEU A 195 1.44 26.33 -6.92
C LEU A 195 1.19 25.00 -7.65
N GLN A 196 2.11 24.06 -7.49
CA GLN A 196 2.02 22.74 -8.10
C GLN A 196 0.85 21.94 -7.52
N LEU A 197 0.59 22.02 -6.21
CA LEU A 197 -0.57 21.40 -5.57
C LEU A 197 -1.90 21.99 -6.10
N LYS A 198 -1.96 23.30 -6.34
CA LYS A 198 -3.13 23.94 -6.98
C LYS A 198 -3.32 23.47 -8.41
N GLU A 199 -2.24 23.34 -9.19
CA GLU A 199 -2.30 22.80 -10.55
C GLU A 199 -2.77 21.35 -10.55
N TRP A 200 -2.22 20.52 -9.66
CA TRP A 200 -2.64 19.14 -9.46
C TRP A 200 -4.13 19.06 -9.10
N ALA A 201 -4.59 19.87 -8.15
CA ALA A 201 -5.98 19.90 -7.70
C ALA A 201 -6.94 20.39 -8.78
N ASN A 202 -6.57 21.40 -9.57
CA ASN A 202 -7.38 21.86 -10.70
C ASN A 202 -7.53 20.74 -11.75
N CYS A 203 -6.45 20.03 -12.06
CA CYS A 203 -6.49 18.87 -12.96
C CYS A 203 -7.35 17.73 -12.39
N ALA A 204 -7.28 17.48 -11.08
CA ALA A 204 -8.10 16.47 -10.40
C ALA A 204 -9.59 16.83 -10.47
N ARG A 205 -9.96 18.10 -10.23
CA ARG A 205 -11.34 18.59 -10.36
C ARG A 205 -11.88 18.40 -11.77
N ASP A 206 -11.07 18.72 -12.78
CA ASP A 206 -11.51 18.77 -14.18
C ASP A 206 -11.35 17.42 -14.91
N CYS A 207 -10.92 16.36 -14.22
CA CYS A 207 -10.59 15.08 -14.85
C CYS A 207 -11.82 14.31 -15.37
N GLY A 208 -13.01 14.60 -14.83
CA GLY A 208 -14.28 13.97 -15.21
C GLY A 208 -14.61 12.67 -14.48
N TYR A 209 -13.83 12.27 -13.46
CA TYR A 209 -14.04 11.06 -12.67
C TYR A 209 -14.08 11.36 -11.17
N ASP A 210 -14.77 10.53 -10.41
CA ASP A 210 -14.56 10.42 -8.97
C ASP A 210 -13.23 9.68 -8.72
N LEU A 211 -12.46 10.17 -7.74
CA LEU A 211 -11.10 9.72 -7.46
C LEU A 211 -11.00 9.18 -6.04
N LEU A 212 -10.17 8.15 -5.85
CA LEU A 212 -9.63 7.79 -4.54
C LEU A 212 -8.18 8.27 -4.50
N ALA A 213 -7.74 8.81 -3.37
CA ALA A 213 -6.36 9.24 -3.22
C ALA A 213 -5.87 9.05 -1.78
N GLU A 214 -4.58 8.78 -1.67
CA GLU A 214 -3.84 8.84 -0.42
C GLU A 214 -2.54 9.61 -0.61
N PHE A 215 -2.03 10.18 0.48
CA PHE A 215 -0.70 10.76 0.56
C PHE A 215 0.14 9.96 1.55
N GLY A 216 1.33 9.58 1.11
CA GLY A 216 2.32 8.88 1.92
C GLY A 216 1.84 7.52 2.40
N THR A 217 1.82 6.56 1.48
CA THR A 217 1.53 5.15 1.75
C THR A 217 2.35 4.63 2.92
N GLU A 218 1.72 3.84 3.79
CA GLU A 218 2.37 3.13 4.90
C GLU A 218 3.28 4.05 5.75
N VAL A 219 2.77 5.22 6.14
CA VAL A 219 3.58 6.28 6.76
C VAL A 219 4.36 5.86 8.00
N ASN A 220 3.88 4.86 8.73
CA ASN A 220 4.53 4.32 9.92
C ASN A 220 5.59 3.25 9.60
N GLY A 221 5.95 3.03 8.34
CA GLY A 221 7.09 2.19 7.91
C GLY A 221 8.37 3.00 7.72
N ASN A 222 9.52 2.32 7.66
CA ASN A 222 10.84 2.98 7.49
C ASN A 222 11.38 2.94 6.05
N TRP A 223 10.59 2.43 5.10
CA TRP A 223 10.97 2.20 3.71
C TRP A 223 10.65 3.36 2.76
N PHE A 224 9.85 4.34 3.19
CA PHE A 224 9.56 5.55 2.40
C PHE A 224 10.01 6.83 3.11
N SER A 225 10.44 7.83 2.36
CA SER A 225 11.08 9.04 2.90
C SER A 225 10.15 9.98 3.68
N TRP A 226 8.83 9.86 3.51
CA TRP A 226 7.79 10.64 4.21
C TRP A 226 7.43 10.12 5.60
N ASN A 227 8.12 9.11 6.12
CA ASN A 227 7.85 8.55 7.44
C ASN A 227 8.28 9.47 8.60
N GLY A 228 7.83 9.17 9.82
CA GLY A 228 8.18 9.97 10.98
C GLY A 228 9.67 9.89 11.35
N GLN A 229 10.33 8.73 11.24
CA GLN A 229 11.75 8.54 11.58
C GLN A 229 12.65 9.55 10.86
N PHE A 230 12.40 9.79 9.57
CA PHE A 230 13.21 10.70 8.75
C PHE A 230 12.79 12.16 8.85
N ASN A 231 11.66 12.45 9.52
CA ASN A 231 11.10 13.79 9.63
C ASN A 231 11.03 14.31 11.08
N GLY A 232 11.75 13.70 12.03
CA GLY A 232 11.85 14.17 13.42
C GLY A 232 11.67 13.08 14.46
N GLY A 233 11.09 11.95 14.07
CA GLY A 233 10.81 10.82 14.95
C GLY A 233 10.00 11.26 16.16
N GLY A 234 10.38 10.76 17.33
CA GLY A 234 9.76 11.09 18.61
C GLY A 234 10.27 12.35 19.30
N THR A 235 11.03 13.23 18.63
CA THR A 235 11.35 14.54 19.25
C THR A 235 10.06 15.34 19.44
N THR A 236 10.01 16.21 20.45
CA THR A 236 8.79 17.01 20.75
C THR A 236 9.12 18.49 20.92
N ASN A 237 10.22 18.96 20.35
CA ASN A 237 10.67 20.35 20.53
C ASN A 237 11.30 20.95 19.26
N GLY A 238 11.22 20.24 18.13
CA GLY A 238 11.69 20.67 16.83
C GLY A 238 10.56 21.16 15.92
N TYR A 239 9.30 20.92 16.27
CA TYR A 239 8.14 21.32 15.48
C TYR A 239 6.86 21.39 16.31
N GLY A 240 5.87 22.18 15.85
CA GLY A 240 4.48 22.11 16.31
C GLY A 240 4.26 22.09 17.84
N ASP A 241 3.48 21.10 18.29
CA ASP A 241 3.05 20.94 19.68
C ASP A 241 4.16 20.29 20.53
N PRO A 242 4.63 20.94 21.61
CA PRO A 242 5.74 20.43 22.41
C PRO A 242 5.44 19.13 23.17
N THR A 243 4.22 18.62 23.09
CA THR A 243 3.75 17.37 23.70
C THR A 243 3.46 16.27 22.67
N TYR A 244 3.70 16.53 21.38
CA TYR A 244 3.40 15.64 20.26
C TYR A 244 4.70 15.25 19.54
N PRO A 245 4.83 14.02 19.02
CA PRO A 245 6.04 13.62 18.28
C PRO A 245 6.13 14.35 16.94
N ASP A 246 7.24 15.09 16.73
CA ASP A 246 7.50 15.99 15.62
C ASP A 246 7.36 15.28 14.26
N GLY A 247 7.88 14.05 14.13
CA GLY A 247 7.85 13.29 12.88
C GLY A 247 6.40 13.03 12.41
N PRO A 248 5.59 12.32 13.20
CA PRO A 248 4.16 12.15 12.94
C PRO A 248 3.41 13.48 12.78
N GLU A 249 3.74 14.50 13.57
CA GLU A 249 3.08 15.80 13.48
C GLU A 249 3.29 16.46 12.12
N ARG A 250 4.53 16.43 11.61
CA ARG A 250 4.87 17.00 10.30
C ARG A 250 4.15 16.30 9.16
N PHE A 251 4.02 14.97 9.23
CA PHE A 251 3.23 14.25 8.25
C PHE A 251 1.76 14.64 8.31
N ARG A 252 1.17 14.64 9.51
CA ARG A 252 -0.21 15.04 9.75
C ARG A 252 -0.50 16.40 9.13
N ASP A 253 0.34 17.39 9.42
CA ASP A 253 0.15 18.76 8.97
C ASP A 253 0.41 18.93 7.47
N ALA A 254 1.40 18.22 6.90
CA ALA A 254 1.61 18.20 5.46
C ALA A 254 0.40 17.61 4.71
N TYR A 255 -0.17 16.52 5.22
CA TYR A 255 -1.34 15.91 4.60
C TYR A 255 -2.56 16.83 4.70
N ARG A 256 -2.80 17.46 5.86
CA ARG A 256 -3.85 18.49 6.00
C ARG A 256 -3.68 19.61 4.98
N HIS A 257 -2.46 20.11 4.80
CA HIS A 257 -2.17 21.20 3.86
C HIS A 257 -2.48 20.82 2.41
N ILE A 258 -2.12 19.60 1.98
CA ILE A 258 -2.47 19.07 0.63
C ILE A 258 -3.99 19.05 0.43
N ILE A 259 -4.73 18.51 1.41
CA ILE A 259 -6.19 18.42 1.34
C ILE A 259 -6.83 19.81 1.34
N ASP A 260 -6.32 20.74 2.16
CA ASP A 260 -6.81 22.11 2.22
C ASP A 260 -6.64 22.84 0.88
N ILE A 261 -5.50 22.67 0.20
CA ILE A 261 -5.32 23.22 -1.15
C ILE A 261 -6.31 22.59 -2.14
N CYS A 262 -6.50 21.28 -2.09
CA CYS A 262 -7.46 20.60 -2.96
C CYS A 262 -8.89 21.13 -2.74
N ASN A 263 -9.28 21.33 -1.49
CA ASN A 263 -10.57 21.92 -1.11
C ASN A 263 -10.70 23.38 -1.60
N GLN A 264 -9.66 24.20 -1.46
CA GLN A 264 -9.63 25.58 -1.98
C GLN A 264 -9.81 25.64 -3.51
N CYS A 265 -9.31 24.62 -4.23
CA CYS A 265 -9.49 24.46 -5.66
C CYS A 265 -10.84 23.84 -6.07
N ASN A 266 -11.70 23.52 -5.10
CA ASN A 266 -12.97 22.79 -5.27
C ASN A 266 -12.80 21.39 -5.90
N ALA A 267 -11.69 20.71 -5.64
CA ALA A 267 -11.47 19.31 -6.03
C ALA A 267 -12.23 18.35 -5.10
N VAL A 268 -13.55 18.53 -5.02
CA VAL A 268 -14.45 17.81 -4.10
C VAL A 268 -14.67 16.35 -4.51
N ASN A 269 -14.22 15.97 -5.71
CA ASN A 269 -14.35 14.64 -6.29
C ASN A 269 -13.31 13.63 -5.82
N ILE A 270 -12.50 13.99 -4.82
CA ILE A 270 -11.47 13.12 -4.25
C ILE A 270 -11.99 12.55 -2.93
N THR A 271 -12.00 11.22 -2.79
CA THR A 271 -12.13 10.53 -1.51
C THR A 271 -10.73 10.29 -0.93
N TRP A 272 -10.45 10.84 0.25
CA TRP A 272 -9.14 10.78 0.89
C TRP A 272 -9.00 9.60 1.86
N PHE A 273 -7.93 8.81 1.69
CA PHE A 273 -7.58 7.68 2.53
C PHE A 273 -6.36 7.99 3.41
N PHE A 274 -6.42 7.63 4.69
CA PHE A 274 -5.23 7.55 5.55
C PHE A 274 -4.72 6.11 5.56
N HIS A 275 -3.44 5.89 5.25
CA HIS A 275 -2.90 4.56 5.03
C HIS A 275 -1.66 4.29 5.91
N PHE A 276 -1.71 3.21 6.69
CA PHE A 276 -0.63 2.74 7.55
C PHE A 276 -0.36 1.24 7.35
N ASP A 277 0.82 0.76 7.72
CA ASP A 277 1.12 -0.66 7.79
C ASP A 277 0.74 -1.25 9.15
N VAL A 278 0.17 -2.46 9.16
CA VAL A 278 -0.30 -3.11 10.39
C VAL A 278 0.80 -3.34 11.42
N SER A 279 2.05 -3.54 11.01
CA SER A 279 3.18 -3.72 11.90
C SER A 279 3.81 -2.37 12.22
N GLY A 280 4.20 -1.62 11.19
CA GLY A 280 4.95 -0.37 11.31
C GLY A 280 6.41 -0.59 11.74
N GLU A 281 7.30 0.29 11.29
CA GLU A 281 8.73 0.29 11.61
C GLU A 281 9.25 1.74 11.69
N PRO A 282 10.01 2.13 12.73
CA PRO A 282 10.46 1.31 13.86
C PRO A 282 9.34 0.99 14.87
N GLU A 283 9.52 -0.07 15.65
CA GLU A 283 8.66 -0.43 16.80
C GLU A 283 8.88 0.53 18.00
N GLU A 284 8.41 1.77 17.87
CA GLU A 284 8.53 2.82 18.89
C GLU A 284 7.17 3.45 19.19
N ASP A 285 6.94 3.87 20.44
CA ASP A 285 5.64 4.44 20.88
C ASP A 285 5.21 5.66 20.05
N TRP A 286 6.16 6.51 19.64
CA TRP A 286 5.88 7.69 18.83
C TRP A 286 5.45 7.34 17.40
N ASN A 287 5.71 6.11 16.93
CA ASN A 287 5.43 5.67 15.57
C ASN A 287 4.03 5.01 15.42
N ASP A 288 3.19 5.05 16.45
CA ASP A 288 1.80 4.61 16.35
C ASP A 288 1.03 5.44 15.30
N ALA A 289 0.29 4.76 14.42
CA ALA A 289 -0.49 5.36 13.34
C ALA A 289 -1.48 6.44 13.82
N VAL A 290 -1.94 6.38 15.08
CA VAL A 290 -2.81 7.42 15.67
C VAL A 290 -2.14 8.80 15.65
N TYR A 291 -0.81 8.87 15.77
CA TYR A 291 -0.10 10.15 15.79
C TYR A 291 0.02 10.77 14.39
N TYR A 292 -0.06 9.98 13.33
CA TYR A 292 0.00 10.46 11.95
C TYR A 292 -1.37 10.92 11.43
N TYR A 293 -2.46 10.56 12.11
CA TYR A 293 -3.82 10.72 11.60
C TYR A 293 -4.22 12.20 11.44
N PRO A 294 -4.57 12.65 10.21
CA PRO A 294 -5.01 14.04 9.97
C PRO A 294 -6.32 14.42 10.65
N GLY A 295 -7.12 13.46 11.12
CA GLY A 295 -8.38 13.69 11.80
C GLY A 295 -9.61 13.50 10.92
N ASP A 296 -10.76 13.28 11.58
CA ASP A 296 -12.01 12.91 10.94
C ASP A 296 -12.55 13.97 9.94
N SER A 297 -12.18 15.24 10.07
CA SER A 297 -12.60 16.29 9.13
C SER A 297 -11.81 16.28 7.82
N TYR A 298 -10.67 15.60 7.79
CA TYR A 298 -9.76 15.54 6.64
C TYR A 298 -9.85 14.21 5.89
N ILE A 299 -10.01 13.11 6.62
CA ILE A 299 -9.95 11.77 6.05
C ILE A 299 -11.34 11.19 5.87
N ASP A 300 -11.62 10.63 4.69
CA ASP A 300 -12.88 9.96 4.39
C ASP A 300 -12.83 8.47 4.83
N TRP A 301 -11.70 7.79 4.61
CA TRP A 301 -11.52 6.35 4.87
C TRP A 301 -10.18 6.05 5.56
N ILE A 302 -10.16 5.04 6.44
CA ILE A 302 -8.91 4.53 7.03
C ILE A 302 -8.52 3.23 6.32
N GLY A 303 -7.27 3.16 5.92
CA GLY A 303 -6.67 2.09 5.15
C GLY A 303 -5.49 1.44 5.86
N VAL A 304 -5.30 0.14 5.64
CA VAL A 304 -4.20 -0.62 6.25
C VAL A 304 -3.62 -1.66 5.29
N SER A 305 -2.28 -1.81 5.33
CA SER A 305 -1.56 -2.93 4.71
C SER A 305 -1.47 -4.13 5.64
N THR A 306 -1.73 -5.33 5.12
CA THR A 306 -1.72 -6.59 5.89
C THR A 306 -1.06 -7.73 5.09
N TYR A 307 0.26 -7.65 4.95
CA TYR A 307 1.03 -8.68 4.28
C TYR A 307 1.31 -9.88 5.20
N GLY A 308 1.18 -11.09 4.65
CA GLY A 308 1.89 -12.24 5.19
C GLY A 308 3.37 -12.17 4.83
N PRO A 309 4.14 -13.26 5.04
CA PRO A 309 5.50 -13.38 4.54
C PRO A 309 5.66 -12.89 3.09
N GLN A 310 6.65 -12.04 2.83
CA GLN A 310 6.94 -11.52 1.50
C GLN A 310 8.17 -12.18 0.88
N GLN A 311 9.01 -12.80 1.72
CA GLN A 311 10.16 -13.60 1.33
C GLN A 311 10.22 -14.90 2.12
N ARG A 312 10.93 -15.87 1.55
CA ARG A 312 11.10 -17.18 2.17
C ARG A 312 12.01 -17.10 3.39
N GLY A 313 11.42 -17.24 4.57
CA GLY A 313 12.13 -17.18 5.85
C GLY A 313 11.66 -16.04 6.74
N ASP A 314 10.81 -15.15 6.23
CA ASP A 314 10.07 -14.20 7.05
C ASP A 314 9.19 -14.94 8.06
N ASP A 315 8.92 -14.29 9.18
CA ASP A 315 8.05 -14.83 10.21
C ASP A 315 6.62 -14.99 9.68
N TYR A 316 6.04 -16.16 9.93
CA TYR A 316 4.67 -16.43 9.53
C TYR A 316 3.70 -15.78 10.51
N ILE A 317 2.85 -14.90 10.00
CA ILE A 317 1.71 -14.35 10.72
C ILE A 317 0.40 -14.90 10.15
N SER A 318 -0.49 -15.33 11.03
CA SER A 318 -1.77 -15.90 10.61
C SER A 318 -2.73 -14.82 10.11
N PRO A 319 -3.61 -15.11 9.13
CA PRO A 319 -4.63 -14.16 8.70
C PRO A 319 -5.54 -13.67 9.83
N ASN A 320 -5.82 -14.53 10.82
CA ASN A 320 -6.63 -14.16 11.97
C ASN A 320 -5.97 -13.05 12.80
N GLU A 321 -4.68 -13.23 13.10
CA GLU A 321 -3.89 -12.29 13.87
C GLU A 321 -3.70 -10.97 13.12
N LEU A 322 -3.35 -11.03 11.83
CA LEU A 322 -3.24 -9.84 10.97
C LEU A 322 -4.52 -9.00 10.96
N LEU A 323 -5.66 -9.63 10.64
CA LEU A 323 -6.94 -8.91 10.54
C LEU A 323 -7.42 -8.39 11.90
N GLN A 324 -7.19 -9.13 12.98
CA GLN A 324 -7.54 -8.68 14.32
C GLN A 324 -6.71 -7.46 14.73
N ASN A 325 -5.40 -7.49 14.51
CA ASN A 325 -4.51 -6.37 14.83
C ASN A 325 -4.83 -5.15 13.98
N ALA A 326 -5.03 -5.35 12.67
CA ALA A 326 -5.42 -4.29 11.74
C ALA A 326 -6.73 -3.62 12.18
N TYR A 327 -7.75 -4.40 12.50
CA TYR A 327 -9.05 -3.88 12.92
C TYR A 327 -8.96 -3.07 14.21
N LEU A 328 -8.23 -3.57 15.22
CA LEU A 328 -8.03 -2.86 16.49
C LEU A 328 -7.27 -1.54 16.30
N LYS A 329 -6.21 -1.53 15.47
CA LYS A 329 -5.45 -0.31 15.15
C LYS A 329 -6.32 0.72 14.44
N MET A 330 -7.15 0.30 13.48
CA MET A 330 -8.10 1.20 12.82
C MET A 330 -9.12 1.80 13.79
N GLN A 331 -9.66 0.98 14.72
CA GLN A 331 -10.56 1.47 15.77
C GLN A 331 -9.89 2.45 16.75
N GLN A 332 -8.60 2.26 17.04
CA GLN A 332 -7.83 3.19 17.87
C GLN A 332 -7.65 4.56 17.18
N ILE A 333 -7.53 4.58 15.85
CA ILE A 333 -7.44 5.82 15.07
C ILE A 333 -8.79 6.55 15.07
N SER A 334 -9.86 5.89 14.62
CA SER A 334 -11.21 6.46 14.64
C SER A 334 -12.27 5.40 14.42
N VAL A 335 -13.27 5.36 15.31
CA VAL A 335 -14.45 4.46 15.19
C VAL A 335 -15.55 5.03 14.29
N SER A 336 -15.41 6.26 13.79
CA SER A 336 -16.43 6.93 12.97
C SER A 336 -16.26 6.67 11.47
N LYS A 337 -15.12 6.12 11.07
CA LYS A 337 -14.70 5.99 9.67
C LYS A 337 -14.90 4.58 9.13
N PRO A 338 -15.23 4.44 7.83
CA PRO A 338 -15.15 3.16 7.15
C PRO A 338 -13.68 2.72 6.99
N TYR A 339 -13.46 1.41 7.06
CA TYR A 339 -12.15 0.80 6.95
C TYR A 339 -11.94 0.08 5.63
N ALA A 340 -10.69 -0.04 5.22
CA ALA A 340 -10.27 -0.75 4.03
C ALA A 340 -8.92 -1.46 4.25
N ILE A 341 -8.82 -2.69 3.78
CA ILE A 341 -7.53 -3.34 3.59
C ILE A 341 -7.01 -2.90 2.22
N LEU A 342 -6.13 -1.90 2.20
CA LEU A 342 -5.67 -1.28 0.96
C LEU A 342 -4.61 -2.12 0.24
N GLU A 343 -3.82 -2.86 1.03
CA GLU A 343 -2.87 -3.82 0.49
C GLU A 343 -2.88 -5.11 1.31
N PHE A 344 -2.94 -6.25 0.63
CA PHE A 344 -2.67 -7.55 1.22
C PHE A 344 -2.11 -8.50 0.17
N GLY A 345 -1.27 -9.42 0.64
CA GLY A 345 -0.59 -10.39 -0.19
C GLY A 345 0.28 -11.32 0.66
N ILE A 346 0.76 -12.39 0.04
CA ILE A 346 1.73 -13.31 0.63
C ILE A 346 2.52 -13.98 -0.50
N THR A 347 3.80 -14.25 -0.25
CA THR A 347 4.67 -15.03 -1.12
C THR A 347 4.32 -16.53 -1.11
N GLU A 348 4.97 -17.31 -1.97
CA GLU A 348 4.96 -18.77 -1.89
C GLU A 348 6.02 -19.26 -0.89
N LEU A 349 5.62 -20.05 0.11
CA LEU A 349 6.47 -20.52 1.22
C LEU A 349 7.22 -21.84 0.95
#